data_AF-A0A3B8LQV6-F1
#
_entry.id   AF-A0A3B8LQV6-F1
#
_cell.length_a   1.000
_cell.length_b   1.000
_cell.length_c   1.000
_cell.angle_alpha   90.00
_cell.angle_beta   90.00
_cell.angle_gamma   90.00
#
_symmetry.space_group_name_H-M   'P 1'
#
loop_
_entity.id
_entity.type
_entity.pdbx_description
1 polymer ?
#
loop_
_entity_poly.entity_id
_entity_poly.type
_entity_poly.pdbx_seq_one_letter_code
_entity_poly.pdbx_strand_id
1 'polypeptide(L)'
;MMCGARSGRARRWAVSCAGALFAVLSALSFQGTAAVAAEKSANKSDVNFWVISSRSCPLGTKVVNGAGFDYLRYDKDGTPSWGDEKQFHASLTKGAPVCVSVHGSFVDWGDVATDGVRTAKWLRDASPGRPLNVVVFSWKSTGPFTLSTAPLLFSA
;
A
#
# COMPACT_ATOMS: atom_id res chain seq x y z
N MET A 1 -44.74 -39.65 4.88
CA MET A 1 -45.43 -40.34 5.99
C MET A 1 -44.39 -40.78 7.01
N MET A 2 -44.62 -40.45 8.29
CA MET A 2 -44.11 -41.05 9.55
C MET A 2 -42.61 -41.40 9.63
N CYS A 3 -41.79 -40.68 10.40
CA CYS A 3 -41.68 -40.70 11.88
C CYS A 3 -41.20 -42.05 12.45
N GLY A 4 -40.12 -42.03 13.22
CA GLY A 4 -39.63 -43.20 13.94
C GLY A 4 -38.40 -42.92 14.81
N ALA A 5 -38.59 -42.16 15.89
CA ALA A 5 -37.62 -42.08 16.98
C ALA A 5 -37.59 -43.40 17.78
N ARG A 6 -36.42 -43.81 18.28
CA ARG A 6 -36.37 -44.61 19.52
C ARG A 6 -35.06 -44.41 20.30
N SER A 7 -35.27 -44.00 21.54
CA SER A 7 -34.33 -43.80 22.64
C SER A 7 -33.73 -45.10 23.16
N GLY A 8 -32.46 -45.08 23.58
CA GLY A 8 -31.80 -46.14 24.34
C GLY A 8 -30.85 -45.57 25.38
N ARG A 9 -30.97 -46.06 26.61
CA ARG A 9 -30.57 -45.45 27.89
C ARG A 9 -29.16 -45.87 28.32
N ALA A 10 -28.41 -44.91 28.88
CA ALA A 10 -27.39 -45.01 29.93
C ALA A 10 -26.25 -46.07 29.85
N ARG A 11 -25.01 -45.57 29.79
CA ARG A 11 -23.93 -46.07 30.66
C ARG A 11 -23.17 -44.90 31.27
N ARG A 12 -23.19 -44.87 32.60
CA ARG A 12 -22.44 -43.98 33.48
C ARG A 12 -20.98 -44.44 33.48
N TRP A 13 -20.04 -43.51 33.31
CA TRP A 13 -18.70 -43.62 33.86
C TRP A 13 -18.42 -42.31 34.60
N ALA A 14 -18.32 -42.43 35.92
CA ALA A 14 -17.81 -41.38 36.77
C ALA A 14 -16.30 -41.30 36.55
N VAL A 15 -15.78 -40.11 36.29
CA VAL A 15 -14.37 -39.80 36.53
C VAL A 15 -14.33 -38.57 37.41
N SER A 16 -13.53 -38.74 38.46
CA SER A 16 -13.53 -38.06 39.74
C SER A 16 -13.14 -36.58 39.66
N CYS A 17 -13.70 -35.80 40.58
CA CYS A 17 -13.30 -34.44 40.93
C CYS A 17 -11.87 -34.41 41.48
N ALA A 18 -10.91 -33.93 40.70
CA ALA A 18 -9.65 -33.40 41.20
C ALA A 18 -9.09 -32.41 40.17
N GLY A 19 -9.16 -31.12 40.49
CA GLY A 19 -8.66 -30.06 39.60
C GLY A 19 -9.32 -28.70 39.74
N ALA A 20 -10.19 -28.48 40.74
CA ALA A 20 -10.61 -27.14 41.15
C ALA A 20 -9.52 -26.51 42.04
N LEU A 21 -8.38 -26.16 41.45
CA LEU A 21 -7.34 -25.38 42.13
C LEU A 21 -6.34 -24.72 41.16
N PHE A 22 -6.83 -24.11 40.08
CA PHE A 22 -6.07 -23.13 39.29
C PHE A 22 -6.96 -21.99 38.74
N ALA A 23 -8.09 -21.71 39.39
CA ALA A 23 -9.07 -20.73 38.91
C ALA A 23 -9.02 -19.36 39.63
N VAL A 24 -7.96 -19.04 40.40
CA VAL A 24 -7.94 -17.79 41.22
C VAL A 24 -6.65 -16.95 41.07
N LEU A 25 -5.75 -17.24 40.12
CA LEU A 25 -4.50 -16.47 39.96
C LEU A 25 -4.13 -16.07 38.52
N SER A 26 -5.12 -15.94 37.63
CA SER A 26 -4.89 -15.34 36.30
C SER A 26 -5.80 -14.15 35.99
N ALA A 27 -6.61 -13.70 36.95
CA ALA A 27 -7.49 -12.54 36.80
C ALA A 27 -6.80 -11.18 37.03
N LEU A 28 -5.46 -11.13 37.10
CA LEU A 28 -4.70 -9.89 37.36
C LEU A 28 -3.56 -9.61 36.36
N SER A 29 -3.57 -10.21 35.16
CA SER A 29 -2.48 -9.96 34.19
C SER A 29 -2.93 -9.74 32.74
N PHE A 30 -4.22 -9.52 32.49
CA PHE A 30 -4.71 -9.27 31.13
C PHE A 30 -5.63 -8.03 31.06
N GLN A 31 -5.21 -6.94 31.69
CA GLN A 31 -5.79 -5.60 31.47
C GLN A 31 -4.89 -4.70 30.60
N GLY A 32 -3.79 -5.23 30.06
CA GLY A 32 -2.86 -4.49 29.18
C GLY A 32 -3.12 -4.61 27.67
N THR A 33 -4.02 -5.48 27.22
CA THR A 33 -4.19 -5.78 25.78
C THR A 33 -5.49 -5.26 25.17
N ALA A 34 -6.53 -4.99 25.97
CA ALA A 34 -7.78 -4.44 25.44
C ALA A 34 -7.70 -2.94 25.09
N ALA A 35 -6.90 -2.16 25.82
CA ALA A 35 -6.68 -0.74 25.50
C ALA A 35 -5.87 -0.56 24.20
N VAL A 36 -4.89 -1.43 23.95
CA VAL A 36 -4.07 -1.41 22.73
C VAL A 36 -4.83 -1.99 21.52
N ALA A 37 -5.76 -2.92 21.75
CA ALA A 37 -6.60 -3.47 20.68
C ALA A 37 -7.76 -2.54 20.28
N ALA A 38 -8.28 -1.72 21.21
CA ALA A 38 -9.39 -0.79 20.96
C ALA A 38 -8.94 0.57 20.35
N GLU A 39 -7.66 0.94 20.47
CA GLU A 39 -7.09 2.06 19.67
C GLU A 39 -6.81 1.68 18.21
N LYS A 40 -6.86 0.38 17.88
CA LYS A 40 -6.84 -0.09 16.49
C LYS A 40 -8.23 -0.05 15.85
N SER A 41 -8.99 1.01 16.09
CA SER A 41 -9.86 1.53 15.04
C SER A 41 -8.90 1.97 13.95
N ALA A 42 -8.60 1.07 13.02
CA ALA A 42 -7.70 1.28 11.91
C ALA A 42 -8.20 2.51 11.14
N ASN A 43 -7.70 3.67 11.54
CA ASN A 43 -7.80 4.89 10.77
C ASN A 43 -7.04 4.53 9.51
N LYS A 44 -7.78 4.15 8.46
CA LYS A 44 -7.24 3.74 7.17
C LYS A 44 -6.21 4.79 6.84
N SER A 45 -4.93 4.42 6.77
CA SER A 45 -3.87 5.39 6.53
C SER A 45 -4.21 6.08 5.21
N ASP A 46 -4.60 7.36 5.29
CA ASP A 46 -4.98 8.16 4.13
C ASP A 46 -3.79 8.11 3.15
N VAL A 47 -3.97 7.41 2.03
CA VAL A 47 -2.93 7.28 1.01
C VAL A 47 -3.08 8.46 0.07
N ASN A 48 -2.15 9.41 0.13
CA ASN A 48 -2.08 10.51 -0.82
C ASN A 48 -0.71 10.48 -1.51
N PHE A 49 -0.71 10.42 -2.83
CA PHE A 49 0.53 10.49 -3.62
C PHE A 49 0.25 11.01 -5.02
N TRP A 50 1.31 11.42 -5.70
CA TRP A 50 1.26 11.80 -7.11
C TRP A 50 2.02 10.79 -7.96
N VAL A 51 1.50 10.50 -9.15
CA VAL A 51 2.28 9.94 -10.25
C VAL A 51 2.64 11.09 -11.20
N ILE A 52 3.93 11.28 -11.43
CA ILE A 52 4.45 12.22 -12.44
C ILE A 52 5.03 11.39 -13.57
N SER A 53 4.51 11.57 -14.78
CA SER A 53 4.82 10.67 -15.90
C SER A 53 5.47 11.40 -17.05
N SER A 54 6.60 10.88 -17.52
CA SER A 54 7.25 11.26 -18.78
C SER A 54 6.89 10.30 -19.92
N ARG A 55 5.91 9.40 -19.75
CA ARG A 55 5.55 8.40 -20.77
C ARG A 55 5.11 9.02 -22.10
N SER A 56 4.60 10.25 -22.06
CA SER A 56 4.20 11.04 -23.23
C SER A 56 5.37 11.80 -23.87
N CYS A 57 6.54 11.85 -23.23
CA CYS A 57 7.73 12.50 -23.78
C CYS A 57 8.26 11.72 -25.01
N PRO A 58 8.73 12.42 -26.05
CA PRO A 58 9.50 11.80 -27.13
C PRO A 58 10.76 11.12 -26.60
N LEU A 59 11.09 9.94 -27.12
CA LEU A 59 12.35 9.25 -26.81
C LEU A 59 13.52 9.82 -27.65
N GLY A 60 14.74 9.79 -27.10
CA GLY A 60 15.98 10.14 -27.81
C GLY A 60 16.34 11.64 -27.78
N THR A 61 17.11 12.10 -28.76
CA THR A 61 17.67 13.48 -28.84
C THR A 61 16.60 14.58 -28.98
N LYS A 62 15.31 14.22 -29.06
CA LYS A 62 14.18 15.16 -29.18
C LYS A 62 13.67 15.71 -27.85
N VAL A 63 14.20 15.26 -26.70
CA VAL A 63 13.79 15.73 -25.37
C VAL A 63 14.15 17.22 -25.12
N VAL A 64 15.12 17.77 -25.86
CA VAL A 64 15.68 19.12 -25.62
C VAL A 64 14.67 20.26 -25.84
N ASN A 65 13.58 20.03 -26.59
CA ASN A 65 12.63 21.09 -27.00
C ASN A 65 11.27 21.05 -26.28
N GLY A 66 11.16 20.39 -25.12
CA GLY A 66 9.96 20.42 -24.30
C GLY A 66 9.58 19.03 -23.79
N ALA A 67 10.14 18.67 -22.64
CA ALA A 67 9.61 17.56 -21.87
C ALA A 67 8.30 18.02 -21.22
N GLY A 68 7.20 17.34 -21.56
CA GLY A 68 5.91 17.51 -20.91
C GLY A 68 5.66 16.36 -19.94
N PHE A 69 5.23 16.67 -18.72
CA PHE A 69 4.88 15.65 -17.74
C PHE A 69 3.37 15.59 -17.55
N ASP A 70 2.85 14.36 -17.45
CA ASP A 70 1.47 14.12 -17.03
C ASP A 70 1.42 13.98 -15.50
N TYR A 71 0.41 14.56 -14.87
CA TYR A 71 0.25 14.57 -13.42
C TYR A 71 -1.04 13.85 -13.02
N LEU A 72 -0.92 12.75 -12.28
CA LEU A 72 -2.05 11.98 -11.77
C LEU A 72 -2.00 11.96 -10.25
N ARG A 73 -3.06 12.43 -9.60
CA ARG A 73 -3.19 12.46 -8.15
C ARG A 73 -3.99 11.25 -7.67
N TYR A 74 -3.52 10.61 -6.61
CA TYR A 74 -4.27 9.62 -5.85
C TYR A 74 -4.59 10.23 -4.48
N ASP A 75 -5.88 10.45 -4.23
CA ASP A 75 -6.38 10.91 -2.95
C ASP A 75 -6.61 9.74 -1.99
N LYS A 76 -6.98 10.06 -0.75
CA LYS A 76 -7.26 9.17 0.39
C LYS A 76 -8.01 7.88 0.06
N ASP A 77 -8.94 7.96 -0.88
CA ASP A 77 -9.79 6.84 -1.31
C ASP A 77 -9.11 5.89 -2.31
N GLY A 78 -7.90 6.23 -2.76
CA GLY A 78 -7.14 5.51 -3.78
C GLY A 78 -7.67 5.74 -5.20
N THR A 79 -8.60 6.69 -5.39
CA THR A 79 -9.17 7.00 -6.71
C THR A 79 -8.25 7.99 -7.44
N PRO A 80 -7.81 7.67 -8.68
CA PRO A 80 -6.97 8.57 -9.45
C PRO A 80 -7.78 9.72 -10.07
N SER A 81 -7.19 10.92 -10.09
CA SER A 81 -7.70 12.08 -10.81
C SER A 81 -6.55 12.82 -11.50
N TRP A 82 -6.77 13.30 -12.73
CA TRP A 82 -5.79 14.12 -13.44
C TRP A 82 -5.61 15.47 -12.77
N GLY A 83 -4.38 15.98 -12.82
CA GLY A 83 -4.05 17.33 -12.39
C GLY A 83 -2.95 17.95 -13.25
N ASP A 84 -2.32 19.00 -12.73
CA ASP A 84 -1.23 19.72 -13.38
C ASP A 84 -0.05 20.02 -12.43
N GLU A 85 1.03 20.56 -12.99
CA GLU A 85 2.25 20.93 -12.25
C GLU A 85 1.97 21.92 -11.10
N LYS A 86 1.11 22.91 -11.33
CA LYS A 86 0.78 23.93 -10.34
C LYS A 86 0.04 23.29 -9.16
N GLN A 87 -0.91 22.40 -9.43
CA GLN A 87 -1.64 21.64 -8.42
C GLN A 87 -0.72 20.70 -7.65
N PHE A 88 0.23 20.04 -8.32
CA PHE A 88 1.25 19.23 -7.67
C PHE A 88 2.04 20.07 -6.67
N HIS A 89 2.64 21.19 -7.09
CA HIS A 89 3.42 22.05 -6.20
C HIS A 89 2.59 22.63 -5.05
N ALA A 90 1.34 23.04 -5.32
CA ALA A 90 0.44 23.56 -4.29
C ALA A 90 0.04 22.50 -3.25
N SER A 91 0.04 21.22 -3.62
CA SER A 91 -0.30 20.12 -2.71
C SER A 91 0.84 19.70 -1.77
N LEU A 92 2.07 20.13 -2.04
CA LEU A 92 3.23 19.72 -1.25
C LEU A 92 3.20 20.33 0.16
N THR A 93 3.42 19.48 1.17
CA THR A 93 3.61 19.97 2.54
C THR A 93 5.00 20.59 2.67
N LYS A 94 5.06 21.90 2.89
CA LYS A 94 6.32 22.64 3.08
C LYS A 94 7.08 22.11 4.29
N GLY A 95 8.38 21.87 4.12
CA GLY A 95 9.26 21.35 5.17
C GLY A 95 9.16 19.84 5.43
N ALA A 96 8.20 19.15 4.80
CA ALA A 96 8.14 17.69 4.82
C ALA A 96 9.11 17.10 3.78
N PRO A 97 9.74 15.95 4.06
CA PRO A 97 10.55 15.26 3.07
C PRO A 97 9.71 14.86 1.84
N VAL A 98 10.37 14.72 0.68
CA VAL A 98 9.78 14.17 -0.54
C VAL A 98 10.44 12.83 -0.83
N CYS A 99 9.65 11.77 -0.90
CA CYS A 99 10.11 10.47 -1.39
C CYS A 99 9.67 10.31 -2.84
N VAL A 100 10.65 10.15 -3.72
CA VAL A 100 10.43 9.87 -5.14
C VAL A 100 10.75 8.40 -5.39
N SER A 101 9.74 7.60 -5.71
CA SER A 101 9.89 6.23 -6.16
C SER A 101 9.97 6.19 -7.67
N VAL A 102 11.01 5.56 -8.22
CA VAL A 102 11.21 5.42 -9.67
C VAL A 102 11.20 3.94 -10.01
N HIS A 103 10.31 3.54 -10.91
CA HIS A 103 10.24 2.14 -11.32
C HIS A 103 11.34 1.79 -12.34
N GLY A 104 11.65 0.49 -12.41
CA GLY A 104 12.60 -0.05 -13.39
C GLY A 104 11.99 -0.33 -14.77
N SER A 105 12.64 -1.25 -15.47
CA SER A 105 12.25 -1.76 -16.79
C SER A 105 10.99 -2.60 -16.74
N PHE A 106 10.28 -2.70 -17.87
CA PHE A 106 9.14 -3.60 -18.08
C PHE A 106 7.93 -3.31 -17.18
N VAL A 107 7.65 -2.04 -16.93
CA VAL A 107 6.56 -1.61 -16.05
C VAL A 107 5.49 -0.88 -16.86
N ASP A 108 4.25 -1.34 -16.77
CA ASP A 108 3.10 -0.69 -17.41
C ASP A 108 2.37 0.31 -16.49
N TRP A 109 1.28 0.90 -16.96
CA TRP A 109 0.51 1.86 -16.15
C TRP A 109 -0.23 1.21 -14.98
N GLY A 110 -0.69 -0.04 -15.13
CA GLY A 110 -1.36 -0.80 -14.08
C GLY A 110 -0.40 -1.16 -12.95
N ASP A 111 0.84 -1.53 -13.30
CA ASP A 111 1.92 -1.77 -12.34
C ASP A 111 2.22 -0.49 -11.53
N VAL A 112 2.39 0.65 -12.22
CA VAL A 112 2.65 1.96 -11.57
C VAL A 112 1.55 2.32 -10.57
N ALA A 113 0.28 2.13 -10.95
CA ALA A 113 -0.85 2.41 -10.07
C ALA A 113 -0.84 1.48 -8.84
N THR A 114 -0.68 0.18 -9.07
CA THR A 114 -0.72 -0.84 -8.01
C THR A 114 0.43 -0.68 -7.03
N ASP A 115 1.65 -0.57 -7.55
CA ASP A 115 2.86 -0.42 -6.74
C ASP A 115 2.95 0.96 -6.10
N GLY A 116 2.42 2.00 -6.76
CA GLY A 116 2.30 3.34 -6.19
C GLY A 116 1.45 3.34 -4.92
N VAL A 117 0.25 2.75 -4.96
CA VAL A 117 -0.63 2.61 -3.79
C VAL A 117 0.07 1.81 -2.68
N ARG A 118 0.68 0.67 -3.03
CA ARG A 118 1.39 -0.19 -2.06
C ARG A 118 2.57 0.53 -1.41
N THR A 119 3.38 1.23 -2.20
CA THR A 119 4.54 1.97 -1.74
C THR A 119 4.13 3.14 -0.85
N ALA A 120 3.14 3.92 -1.28
CA ALA A 120 2.66 5.06 -0.50
C ALA A 120 2.08 4.59 0.85
N LYS A 121 1.31 3.49 0.86
CA LYS A 121 0.82 2.86 2.08
C LYS A 121 1.96 2.38 2.98
N TRP A 122 2.92 1.65 2.43
CA TRP A 122 4.08 1.15 3.19
C TRP A 122 4.88 2.29 3.85
N LEU A 123 5.14 3.37 3.11
CA LEU A 123 5.82 4.55 3.63
C LEU A 123 5.01 5.29 4.70
N ARG A 124 3.68 5.35 4.56
CA ARG A 124 2.79 5.92 5.59
C ARG A 124 2.80 5.09 6.86
N ASP A 125 2.66 3.78 6.72
CA ASP A 125 2.56 2.86 7.85
C ASP A 125 3.89 2.80 8.64
N ALA A 126 5.04 3.05 7.99
CA ALA A 126 6.35 3.12 8.64
C ALA A 126 6.55 4.38 9.50
N SER A 127 5.77 5.45 9.29
CA SER A 127 5.91 6.70 10.03
C SER A 127 4.54 7.41 10.19
N PRO A 128 3.61 6.82 10.96
CA PRO A 128 2.27 7.35 11.10
C PRO A 128 2.28 8.77 11.69
N GLY A 129 1.43 9.65 11.17
CA GLY A 129 1.27 11.03 11.66
C GLY A 129 2.41 12.00 11.29
N ARG A 130 3.51 11.54 10.71
CA ARG A 130 4.58 12.43 10.21
C ARG A 130 4.31 12.82 8.75
N PRO A 131 4.43 14.11 8.40
CA PRO A 131 4.20 14.55 7.03
C PRO A 131 5.31 14.02 6.13
N LEU A 132 4.94 13.57 4.94
CA LEU A 132 5.86 13.13 3.89
C LEU A 132 5.12 13.30 2.56
N ASN A 133 5.80 13.81 1.54
CA ASN A 133 5.26 13.90 0.19
C ASN A 133 5.70 12.64 -0.58
N VAL A 134 4.78 11.93 -1.22
CA VAL A 134 5.10 10.73 -1.99
C VAL A 134 4.85 11.00 -3.46
N VAL A 135 5.88 10.74 -4.27
CA VAL A 135 5.84 10.87 -5.72
C VAL A 135 6.29 9.55 -6.33
N VAL A 136 5.52 9.05 -7.28
CA VAL A 136 5.90 7.93 -8.13
C VAL A 136 6.23 8.50 -9.50
N PHE A 137 7.49 8.40 -9.90
CA PHE A 137 7.89 8.82 -11.22
C PHE A 137 7.70 7.66 -12.20
N SER A 138 7.04 7.95 -13.32
CA SER A 138 6.80 6.97 -14.35
C SER A 138 7.41 7.36 -15.69
N TRP A 139 8.11 6.42 -16.31
CA TRP A 139 8.70 6.58 -17.63
C TRP A 139 8.26 5.43 -18.54
N LYS A 140 8.37 5.62 -19.86
CA LYS A 140 7.98 4.60 -20.84
C LYS A 140 8.99 3.46 -20.83
N SER A 141 8.75 2.46 -19.98
CA SER A 141 9.61 1.28 -19.83
C SER A 141 8.96 -0.03 -20.25
N THR A 142 7.71 -0.01 -20.72
CA THR A 142 7.03 -1.20 -21.21
C THR A 142 7.54 -1.63 -22.58
N GLY A 143 7.73 -2.94 -22.78
CA GLY A 143 8.11 -3.51 -24.08
C GLY A 143 9.60 -3.39 -24.41
N PRO A 144 10.00 -3.65 -25.68
CA PRO A 144 11.41 -3.78 -26.07
C PRO A 144 12.20 -2.45 -26.04
N PHE A 145 11.57 -1.33 -25.68
CA PHE A 145 12.21 -0.02 -25.59
C PHE A 145 13.26 0.06 -24.49
N THR A 146 13.24 -0.83 -23.48
CA THR A 146 14.32 -0.89 -22.49
C THR A 146 15.60 -1.54 -23.03
N LEU A 147 15.58 -2.13 -24.24
CA LEU A 147 16.75 -2.76 -24.86
C LEU A 147 17.53 -1.81 -25.78
N SER A 148 17.10 -0.56 -25.98
CA SER A 148 17.80 0.37 -26.88
C SER A 148 18.89 1.18 -26.18
N THR A 149 19.97 0.52 -25.77
CA THR A 149 21.28 1.17 -25.51
C THR A 149 22.31 0.83 -26.59
N ALA A 150 21.90 0.18 -27.68
CA ALA A 150 22.79 -0.16 -28.78
C ALA A 150 23.54 1.05 -29.40
N PRO A 151 23.00 2.29 -29.49
CA PRO A 151 23.75 3.37 -30.14
C PRO A 151 24.89 3.94 -29.30
N LEU A 152 24.96 3.65 -27.99
CA LEU A 152 26.03 4.18 -27.12
C LEU A 152 27.29 3.30 -27.09
N LEU A 153 27.26 2.12 -27.72
CA LEU A 153 28.44 1.23 -27.78
C LEU A 153 29.34 1.47 -28.99
N PHE A 154 28.90 2.25 -29.98
CA PHE A 154 29.64 2.49 -31.24
C PHE A 154 30.08 3.95 -31.44
N SER A 155 30.17 4.73 -30.37
CA SER A 155 30.77 6.06 -30.40
C SER A 155 31.74 6.20 -29.24
N ALA A 156 32.91 5.57 -29.39
CA ALA A 156 34.14 5.85 -28.66
C ALA A 156 35.28 5.88 -29.69
#